data_AF-A0A5K3FFT9-F1
#
_entry.id   AF-A0A5K3FFT9-F1
#
_cell.length_a   1.000
_cell.length_b   1.000
_cell.length_c   1.000
_cell.angle_alpha   90.00
_cell.angle_beta   90.00
_cell.angle_gamma   90.00
#
_symmetry.space_group_name_H-M   'P 1'
#
loop_
_entity.id
_entity.type
_entity.pdbx_description
1 polymer ?
#
loop_
_entity_poly.entity_id
_entity_poly.type
_entity_poly.pdbx_seq_one_letter_code
_entity_poly.pdbx_strand_id
1 'polypeptide(L)'
;MSAPFSNTRLRVPPGFANILWCFSREVLRLQPTDILKFGMEYFDYLLRLRLETGEEDVAKLGVMLDDRYYNNRSYMAPETEEAIDIDLNDPEVEKAAVKIQAQFSKLKKAKQTKPCVEASEPSEEN
;
A
#
# COMPACT_ATOMS: atom_id res chain seq x y z
N MET A 1 0.86 11.49 -5.46
CA MET A 1 -0.34 11.68 -6.29
C MET A 1 0.11 11.72 -7.75
N SER A 2 -0.11 10.66 -8.50
CA SER A 2 0.09 10.64 -9.96
C SER A 2 -1.23 11.03 -10.60
N ALA A 3 -1.26 12.17 -11.28
CA ALA A 3 -2.46 12.66 -11.94
C ALA A 3 -2.82 11.75 -13.13
N PRO A 4 -4.11 11.49 -13.38
CA PRO A 4 -4.54 10.69 -14.52
C PRO A 4 -4.25 11.49 -15.81
N PHE A 5 -3.19 11.06 -16.49
CA PHE A 5 -2.96 11.21 -17.93
C PHE A 5 -3.28 12.59 -18.52
N SER A 6 -2.24 13.43 -18.62
CA SER A 6 -2.18 14.32 -19.78
C SER A 6 -2.22 13.43 -21.04
N ASN A 7 -2.96 13.86 -22.07
CA ASN A 7 -3.01 13.23 -23.38
C ASN A 7 -1.66 13.42 -24.11
N THR A 8 -0.61 12.82 -23.56
CA THR A 8 0.76 12.94 -24.03
C THR A 8 1.24 11.56 -24.41
N ARG A 9 1.62 11.39 -25.69
CA ARG A 9 2.14 10.14 -26.24
C ARG A 9 3.44 9.66 -25.58
N LEU A 10 4.07 10.49 -24.75
CA LEU A 10 5.30 10.18 -24.03
C LEU A 10 4.97 9.86 -22.57
N ARG A 11 5.25 8.63 -22.16
CA ARG A 11 5.17 8.20 -20.75
C ARG A 11 6.53 7.77 -20.25
N VAL A 12 6.79 8.07 -18.98
CA VAL A 12 7.97 7.61 -18.27
C VAL A 12 7.84 6.10 -18.03
N PRO A 13 8.85 5.29 -18.37
CA PRO A 13 8.83 3.86 -18.09
C PRO A 13 8.70 3.57 -16.58
N PRO A 14 7.97 2.52 -16.20
CA PRO A 14 7.85 2.13 -14.80
C PRO A 14 9.23 1.80 -14.22
N GLY A 15 9.52 2.26 -13.00
CA GLY A 15 10.79 2.02 -12.31
C GLY A 15 11.93 2.95 -12.70
N PHE A 16 11.76 3.79 -13.73
CA PHE A 16 12.77 4.77 -14.14
C PHE A 16 13.14 5.74 -13.01
N ALA A 17 12.14 6.24 -12.28
CA ALA A 17 12.36 7.12 -11.13
C ALA A 17 13.23 6.47 -10.04
N ASN A 18 13.04 5.16 -9.81
CA ASN A 18 13.77 4.41 -8.78
C ASN A 18 15.25 4.22 -9.17
N ILE A 19 15.51 3.88 -10.43
CA ILE A 19 16.89 3.81 -10.95
C ILE A 19 17.59 5.17 -10.76
N LEU A 20 16.92 6.26 -11.13
CA LEU A 20 17.49 7.61 -11.03
C LEU A 20 17.73 8.02 -9.57
N TRP A 21 16.80 7.68 -8.67
CA TRP A 21 16.94 7.96 -7.24
C TRP A 21 18.13 7.21 -6.62
N CYS A 22 18.26 5.91 -6.91
CA CYS A 22 19.38 5.10 -6.45
C CYS A 22 20.72 5.65 -6.95
N PHE A 23 20.82 5.96 -8.25
CA PHE A 23 22.01 6.56 -8.82
C PHE A 23 22.35 7.90 -8.14
N SER A 24 21.37 8.79 -8.02
CA SER A 24 21.56 10.10 -7.38
C SER A 24 22.05 9.96 -5.94
N ARG A 25 21.54 8.98 -5.19
CA ARG A 25 21.96 8.70 -3.82
C ARG A 25 23.41 8.21 -3.76
N GLU A 26 23.83 7.37 -4.70
CA GLU A 26 25.23 6.92 -4.77
C GLU A 26 26.20 8.05 -5.14
N VAL A 27 25.79 8.96 -6.04
CA VAL A 27 26.55 10.18 -6.33
C VAL A 27 26.73 11.03 -5.08
N LEU A 28 25.65 11.25 -4.31
CA LEU A 28 25.72 12.04 -3.08
C LEU A 28 26.59 11.39 -1.98
N ARG A 29 26.68 10.06 -1.97
CA ARG A 29 27.51 9.30 -1.02
C ARG A 29 29.00 9.37 -1.36
N LEU A 30 29.34 9.09 -2.61
CA LEU A 30 30.73 8.93 -3.03
C LEU A 30 31.36 10.25 -3.48
N GLN A 31 30.56 11.27 -3.76
CA GLN A 31 31.00 12.59 -4.24
C GLN A 31 32.08 12.47 -5.34
N PRO A 32 31.81 11.70 -6.42
CA PRO A 32 32.81 11.47 -7.46
C PRO A 32 33.10 12.76 -8.22
N THR A 33 34.37 12.96 -8.59
CA THR A 33 34.80 14.13 -9.37
C THR A 33 34.25 14.12 -10.80
N ASP A 34 34.10 12.92 -11.39
CA ASP A 34 33.50 12.71 -12.71
C ASP A 34 32.22 11.87 -12.58
N ILE A 35 31.08 12.55 -12.59
CA ILE A 35 29.76 11.94 -12.42
C ILE A 35 29.37 11.10 -13.64
N LEU A 36 29.80 11.49 -14.85
CA LEU A 36 29.41 10.81 -16.08
C LEU A 36 30.11 9.46 -16.17
N LYS A 37 31.42 9.43 -15.90
CA LYS A 37 32.18 8.19 -15.83
C LYS A 37 31.65 7.26 -14.75
N PHE A 38 31.38 7.81 -13.56
CA PHE A 38 30.75 7.06 -12.48
C PHE A 38 29.39 6.48 -12.88
N GLY A 39 28.56 7.24 -13.59
CA GLY A 39 27.27 6.77 -14.09
C GLY A 39 27.37 5.61 -15.07
N MET A 40 28.31 5.66 -16.01
CA MET A 40 28.56 4.55 -16.94
C MET A 40 28.95 3.28 -16.19
N GLU A 41 29.92 3.37 -15.29
CA GLU A 41 30.39 2.23 -14.49
C GLU A 41 29.27 1.68 -13.58
N TYR A 42 28.47 2.55 -12.98
CA TYR A 42 27.34 2.16 -12.12
C TYR A 42 26.26 1.40 -12.89
N PHE A 43 25.82 1.90 -14.05
CA PHE A 43 24.80 1.22 -14.84
C PHE A 43 25.31 -0.06 -15.48
N ASP A 44 26.57 -0.12 -15.90
CA ASP A 44 27.21 -1.35 -16.35
C ASP A 44 27.26 -2.40 -15.25
N TYR A 45 27.60 -2.00 -14.02
CA TYR A 45 27.57 -2.86 -12.85
C TYR A 45 26.17 -3.41 -12.57
N LEU A 46 25.14 -2.56 -12.59
CA LEU A 46 23.75 -2.99 -12.41
C LEU A 46 23.30 -3.97 -13.51
N LEU A 47 23.74 -3.76 -14.75
CA LEU A 47 23.42 -4.65 -15.87
C LEU A 47 24.06 -6.03 -15.68
N ARG A 48 25.34 -6.07 -15.28
CA ARG A 48 26.06 -7.33 -15.01
C ARG A 48 25.41 -8.11 -13.87
N LEU A 49 25.12 -7.44 -12.76
CA LEU A 49 24.43 -8.06 -11.63
C LEU A 49 23.13 -8.74 -12.08
N ARG A 50 22.31 -8.03 -12.88
CA ARG A 50 21.05 -8.57 -13.39
C ARG A 50 21.26 -9.83 -14.25
N LEU A 51 22.30 -9.84 -15.09
CA LEU A 51 22.60 -10.98 -15.96
C LEU A 51 23.18 -12.18 -15.20
N GLU A 52 23.98 -11.92 -14.17
CA GLU A 52 24.70 -12.94 -13.40
C GLU A 52 23.84 -13.59 -12.32
N THR A 53 23.12 -12.79 -11.52
CA THR A 53 22.31 -13.31 -10.41
C THR A 53 20.91 -13.73 -10.84
N GLY A 54 20.39 -13.16 -11.94
CA GLY A 54 18.98 -13.35 -12.33
C GLY A 54 17.97 -12.78 -11.32
N GLU A 55 18.45 -12.22 -10.20
CA GLU A 55 17.66 -11.64 -9.14
C GLU A 55 17.33 -10.16 -9.44
N GLU A 56 16.28 -9.70 -8.77
CA GLU A 56 15.34 -8.70 -9.25
C GLU A 56 15.98 -7.35 -9.60
N ASP A 57 15.79 -6.95 -10.85
CA ASP A 57 16.11 -5.62 -11.37
C ASP A 57 15.61 -4.52 -10.41
N VAL A 58 16.49 -3.61 -9.98
CA VAL A 58 16.14 -2.46 -9.11
C VAL A 58 14.94 -1.67 -9.65
N ALA A 59 14.80 -1.60 -10.97
CA ALA A 59 13.62 -0.99 -11.60
C ALA A 59 12.34 -1.77 -11.26
N LYS A 60 12.36 -3.11 -11.39
CA LYS A 60 11.22 -3.99 -11.07
C LYS A 60 10.89 -3.98 -9.59
N LEU A 61 11.91 -4.05 -8.72
CA LEU A 61 11.75 -3.94 -7.27
C LEU A 61 11.07 -2.63 -6.87
N GLY A 62 11.56 -1.53 -7.43
CA GLY A 62 10.98 -0.22 -7.20
C GLY A 62 9.54 -0.13 -7.70
N VAL A 63 9.25 -0.70 -8.89
CA VAL A 63 7.87 -0.77 -9.41
C VAL A 63 6.96 -1.56 -8.48
N MET A 64 7.39 -2.72 -7.99
CA MET A 64 6.61 -3.50 -7.02
C MET A 64 6.32 -2.70 -5.74
N LEU A 65 7.25 -1.84 -5.33
CA LEU A 65 7.09 -0.99 -4.16
C LEU A 65 6.14 0.19 -4.42
N ASP A 66 6.25 0.84 -5.57
CA ASP A 66 5.35 1.92 -6.02
C ASP A 66 3.93 1.41 -6.32
N ASP A 67 3.80 0.19 -6.84
CA ASP A 67 2.52 -0.47 -7.09
C ASP A 67 1.76 -0.73 -5.79
N ARG A 68 2.43 -1.02 -4.67
CA ARG A 68 1.77 -1.10 -3.36
C ARG A 68 1.11 0.24 -2.95
N TYR A 69 1.64 1.36 -3.43
CA TYR A 69 1.16 2.69 -3.09
C TYR A 69 -0.04 3.14 -3.96
N TYR A 70 -0.14 2.66 -5.20
CA TYR A 70 -1.23 3.03 -6.13
C TYR A 70 -2.26 1.91 -6.37
N ASN A 71 -1.83 0.65 -6.35
CA ASN A 71 -2.63 -0.57 -6.52
C ASN A 71 -2.53 -1.44 -5.26
N ASN A 72 -2.94 -0.89 -4.12
CA ASN A 72 -3.02 -1.64 -2.87
C ASN A 72 -3.97 -2.85 -3.09
N ARG A 73 -3.42 -4.05 -3.33
CA ARG A 73 -4.19 -5.31 -3.40
C ARG A 73 -4.90 -5.65 -2.10
N SER A 74 -4.74 -4.83 -1.05
CA SER A 74 -5.60 -4.85 0.14
C SER A 74 -7.10 -4.73 -0.21
N TYR A 75 -7.46 -4.18 -1.38
CA TYR A 75 -8.83 -4.09 -1.85
C TYR A 75 -9.19 -5.10 -2.95
N MET A 76 -8.23 -5.89 -3.44
CA MET A 76 -8.41 -6.90 -4.49
C MET A 76 -8.03 -8.28 -3.95
N ALA A 77 -8.64 -8.65 -2.82
CA ALA A 77 -8.83 -10.05 -2.49
C ALA A 77 -10.12 -10.50 -3.21
N PRO A 78 -10.04 -11.24 -4.33
CA PRO A 78 -11.17 -12.08 -4.72
C PRO A 78 -11.26 -13.19 -3.67
N GLU A 79 -12.25 -13.10 -2.80
CA GLU A 79 -13.02 -14.23 -2.24
C GLU A 79 -12.30 -15.59 -2.26
N THR A 80 -11.24 -15.74 -1.45
CA THR A 80 -10.83 -17.06 -0.96
C THR A 80 -11.24 -17.20 0.49
N GLU A 81 -12.47 -16.79 0.78
CA GLU A 81 -13.21 -17.25 1.95
C GLU A 81 -14.24 -18.19 1.35
N GLU A 82 -14.09 -19.47 1.67
CA GLU A 82 -15.11 -20.50 1.58
C GLU A 82 -16.50 -19.90 1.32
N ALA A 83 -17.06 -20.10 0.12
CA ALA A 83 -18.44 -19.71 -0.14
C ALA A 83 -19.30 -20.37 0.95
N ILE A 84 -19.68 -19.59 1.96
CA ILE A 84 -20.51 -20.06 3.06
C ILE A 84 -21.87 -20.31 2.40
N ASP A 85 -22.14 -21.58 2.09
CA ASP A 85 -23.40 -22.04 1.51
C ASP A 85 -24.49 -21.98 2.60
N ILE A 86 -24.99 -20.77 2.84
CA ILE A 86 -26.03 -20.51 3.84
C ILE A 86 -27.37 -20.87 3.20
N ASP A 87 -27.95 -22.01 3.59
CA ASP A 87 -29.34 -22.33 3.23
C ASP A 87 -30.28 -21.33 3.93
N LEU A 88 -30.90 -20.46 3.14
CA LEU A 88 -31.84 -19.45 3.62
C LEU A 88 -33.14 -20.05 4.19
N ASN A 89 -33.40 -21.34 3.98
CA ASN A 89 -34.58 -22.03 4.51
C ASN A 89 -34.30 -22.76 5.83
N ASP A 90 -33.06 -22.76 6.34
CA ASP A 90 -32.74 -23.41 7.61
C ASP A 90 -33.28 -22.58 8.79
N PRO A 91 -34.17 -23.15 9.64
CA PRO A 91 -34.70 -22.47 10.82
C PRO A 91 -33.62 -22.06 11.83
N GLU A 92 -32.42 -22.65 11.81
CA GLU A 92 -31.31 -22.24 12.67
C GLU A 92 -30.66 -20.94 12.18
N VAL A 93 -30.55 -20.75 10.87
CA VAL A 93 -30.03 -19.51 10.24
C VAL A 93 -30.96 -18.34 10.53
N GLU A 94 -32.28 -18.54 10.46
CA GLU A 94 -33.26 -17.50 10.79
C GLU A 94 -33.14 -17.04 12.26
N LYS A 95 -33.01 -17.99 13.20
CA LYS A 95 -32.80 -17.68 14.62
C LYS A 95 -31.51 -16.91 14.86
N ALA A 96 -30.43 -17.28 14.18
CA ALA A 96 -29.16 -16.59 14.25
C ALA A 96 -29.26 -15.16 13.71
N ALA A 97 -29.93 -14.97 12.55
CA ALA A 97 -30.16 -13.67 11.94
C ALA A 97 -30.94 -12.74 12.88
N VAL A 98 -32.02 -13.21 13.50
CA VAL A 98 -32.80 -12.44 14.48
C VAL A 98 -31.95 -12.02 15.67
N LYS A 99 -31.07 -12.91 16.17
CA LYS A 99 -30.16 -12.61 17.28
C LYS A 99 -29.15 -11.52 16.92
N ILE A 100 -28.57 -11.59 15.72
CA ILE A 100 -27.62 -10.58 15.21
C ILE A 100 -28.32 -9.24 15.02
N GLN A 101 -29.52 -9.21 14.43
CA GLN A 101 -30.29 -7.99 14.22
C GLN A 101 -30.68 -7.31 15.54
N ALA A 102 -31.07 -8.08 16.55
CA ALA A 102 -31.39 -7.58 17.88
C ALA A 102 -30.15 -7.00 18.58
N GLN A 103 -29.01 -7.71 18.52
CA GLN A 103 -27.74 -7.23 19.08
C GLN A 103 -27.26 -5.95 18.40
N PHE A 104 -27.35 -5.88 17.06
CA PHE A 104 -26.96 -4.70 16.31
C PHE A 104 -27.84 -3.48 16.64
N SER A 105 -29.15 -3.68 16.76
CA SER A 105 -30.07 -2.61 17.17
C SER A 105 -29.76 -2.09 18.58
N LYS A 106 -29.41 -2.99 19.51
CA LYS A 106 -28.95 -2.63 20.86
C LYS A 106 -27.64 -1.83 20.81
N LEU A 107 -26.67 -2.27 20.01
CA LEU A 107 -25.39 -1.57 19.83
C LEU A 107 -25.57 -0.19 19.20
N LYS A 108 -26.47 -0.05 18.21
CA LYS A 108 -26.78 1.23 17.56
C LYS A 108 -27.38 2.22 18.56
N LYS A 109 -28.33 1.77 19.39
CA LYS A 109 -28.89 2.58 20.49
C LYS A 109 -27.82 2.94 21.54
N ALA A 110 -26.95 2.00 21.90
CA ALA A 110 -25.84 2.25 22.83
C ALA A 110 -24.81 3.27 22.28
N LYS A 111 -24.55 3.26 20.96
CA LYS A 111 -23.68 4.27 20.33
C LYS A 111 -24.33 5.65 20.26
N GLN A 112 -25.64 5.73 20.10
CA GLN A 112 -26.38 7.00 20.09
C GLN A 112 -26.61 7.60 21.49
N THR A 113 -26.59 6.78 22.54
CA THR A 113 -26.83 7.20 23.94
C THR A 113 -25.57 7.42 24.76
N LYS A 114 -24.38 7.26 24.18
CA LYS A 114 -23.12 7.73 24.77
C LYS A 114 -22.88 9.19 24.34
N PRO A 115 -23.25 10.20 25.14
CA PRO A 115 -22.65 11.52 24.98
C PRO A 115 -21.15 11.40 25.26
N CYS A 116 -20.37 12.08 24.44
CA CYS A 116 -18.94 12.29 24.63
C CYS A 116 -18.77 12.97 26.01
N VAL A 117 -18.44 12.20 27.06
CA VAL A 117 -17.88 12.79 28.28
C VAL A 117 -16.39 12.83 28.06
N GLU A 118 -15.96 14.03 27.72
CA GLU A 118 -14.60 14.47 27.52
C GLU A 118 -13.73 14.08 28.72
N ALA A 119 -12.51 13.64 28.40
CA ALA A 119 -11.42 13.54 29.36
C ALA A 119 -11.08 14.95 29.86
N SER A 120 -11.60 15.33 31.02
CA SER A 120 -11.12 16.48 31.77
C SER A 120 -9.86 16.09 32.55
N GLU A 121 -8.70 16.52 32.06
CA GLU A 121 -7.46 16.60 32.82
C GLU A 121 -7.64 17.58 34.00
N PRO A 122 -7.15 17.29 35.22
CA PRO A 122 -7.22 18.25 36.33
C PRO A 122 -6.06 19.25 36.23
N SER A 123 -6.38 20.51 35.96
CA SER A 123 -5.53 21.67 36.28
C SER A 123 -6.16 22.44 37.44
N GLU A 124 -5.53 22.42 38.61
CA GLU A 124 -5.70 23.46 39.64
C GLU A 124 -4.34 23.84 40.22
N GLU A 125 -4.07 25.15 40.16
CA GLU A 125 -2.94 25.88 40.74
C GLU A 125 -3.11 26.03 42.26
N ASN A 126 -2.02 25.81 43.01
CA ASN A 126 -1.37 26.77 43.92
C ASN A 126 0.02 26.26 44.31
#